data_AF-A0A6P3YCI9-F1
#
_entry.id   AF-A0A6P3YCI9-F1
#
_cell.length_a   1.000
_cell.length_b   1.000
_cell.length_c   1.000
_cell.angle_alpha   90.00
_cell.angle_beta   90.00
_cell.angle_gamma   90.00
#
_symmetry.space_group_name_H-M   'P 1'
#
loop_
_entity.id
_entity.type
_entity.pdbx_description
1 polymer ?
#
loop_
_entity_poly.entity_id
_entity_poly.type
_entity_poly.pdbx_seq_one_letter_code
_entity_poly.pdbx_strand_id
1 'polypeptide(L)'
;MRHEPVSFRIVRPLSTTVGHDPQTSNGGQPQQQQQQQQLYTGGGGTGDLGGGLACRSSTAGRSIGGGWESGKLATLRHPQQQQQQQQGQSGGVGDDEDGGGGSGGVEGTDAEENNAVHLKRRVGLVSGVALIVGTMIGSGIFVSPSGLLLRTGSVGVSFLVWTACGLLSLCGALAYAELGTMNTSSGAEYAYFMDAFGAPPAFLFSWVSTLVLKPSQMAIICLSFAQYAVEAFAADCDPPDEVVKLVALLAIVLILLVNCYSVNLATGVQNAFTAAKLMAILVVIAGGSYKLIQGNTQHLQTAFDTIDGSTINIGRLATAFYTGLWAYDGWNNLNYVTEEIKNPSKNLPRSIMIGIPLVTLCYALINVSYLAVMSPTEMIESEAVAVTFGNRILGVMAWLMPLSVAISTFGSANGTLFAAGRLCFAASREGHLLDCLSYVHVRRFTPAPGLIFHSLVAGAMVLSGNIDSLIDFFSFTAWIFYGGAMLALLVMRKTRPNHPRPYKCPLLIPVLVLGISAYLIVAPIIDKPQIEYLYAAGFISAGMLVYLPFVKFGYVPKFMEGVNAFLQMLLEVAPTAVAFD
;
A
#
# COMPACT_ATOMS: atom_id res chain seq x y z
N MET A 1 50.94 3.72 25.88
CA MET A 1 50.15 3.61 24.63
C MET A 1 49.20 4.79 24.62
N ARG A 2 49.25 5.67 23.61
CA ARG A 2 48.30 6.78 23.45
C ARG A 2 47.21 6.32 22.48
N HIS A 3 45.94 6.46 22.83
CA HIS A 3 44.84 6.33 21.88
C HIS A 3 44.57 7.70 21.26
N GLU A 4 44.62 7.80 19.94
CA GLU A 4 44.08 8.94 19.21
C GLU A 4 42.56 8.79 19.03
N PRO A 5 41.78 9.87 19.14
CA PRO A 5 40.37 9.87 18.77
C PRO A 5 40.22 10.00 17.24
N VAL A 6 39.53 9.04 16.62
CA VAL A 6 39.18 9.11 15.20
C VAL A 6 38.16 10.23 14.98
N SER A 7 38.58 11.29 14.28
CA SER A 7 37.73 12.43 13.96
C SER A 7 36.87 12.17 12.73
N PHE A 8 35.56 12.00 12.92
CA PHE A 8 34.61 11.92 11.81
C PHE A 8 34.43 13.29 11.15
N ARG A 9 34.91 13.44 9.91
CA ARG A 9 34.64 14.63 9.09
C ARG A 9 33.16 14.66 8.67
N ILE A 10 32.47 15.71 9.08
CA ILE A 10 31.16 16.08 8.53
C ILE A 10 31.36 16.48 7.06
N VAL A 11 30.82 15.68 6.13
CA VAL A 11 30.77 16.03 4.71
C VAL A 11 29.62 17.02 4.51
N ARG A 12 29.96 18.26 4.15
CA ARG A 12 28.98 19.26 3.68
C ARG A 12 28.70 19.01 2.19
N PRO A 13 27.45 19.00 1.72
CA PRO A 13 27.18 19.11 0.29
C PRO A 13 27.64 20.50 -0.19
N LEU A 14 28.43 20.52 -1.26
CA LEU A 14 28.94 21.75 -1.88
C LEU A 14 27.83 22.40 -2.69
N SER A 15 27.45 23.62 -2.33
CA SER A 15 26.60 24.48 -3.17
C SER A 15 27.35 24.88 -4.44
N THR A 16 26.82 24.54 -5.60
CA THR A 16 27.35 24.91 -6.92
C THR A 16 27.11 26.39 -7.23
N THR A 17 27.92 27.27 -6.65
CA THR A 17 28.07 28.64 -7.15
C THR A 17 28.92 28.65 -8.41
N VAL A 18 28.34 29.09 -9.53
CA VAL A 18 29.00 29.27 -10.82
C VAL A 18 30.19 30.24 -10.66
N GLY A 19 31.39 29.76 -10.94
CA GLY A 19 32.60 30.58 -10.94
C GLY A 19 32.69 31.46 -12.19
N HIS A 20 32.97 32.74 -11.99
CA HIS A 20 33.34 33.68 -13.05
C HIS A 20 34.74 34.22 -12.71
N ASP A 21 35.76 33.79 -13.44
CA ASP A 21 37.09 34.40 -13.40
C ASP A 21 37.08 35.74 -14.17
N PRO A 22 37.78 36.76 -13.64
CA PRO A 22 38.43 37.73 -14.50
C PRO A 22 39.89 38.00 -14.06
N GLN A 23 40.85 37.66 -14.92
CA GLN A 23 42.22 38.16 -14.76
C GLN A 23 42.36 39.58 -15.34
N THR A 24 42.71 40.51 -14.45
CA THR A 24 43.63 41.64 -14.67
C THR A 24 43.61 42.41 -15.99
N SER A 25 43.15 43.67 -15.93
CA SER A 25 43.92 44.77 -16.52
C SER A 25 43.74 46.05 -15.69
N ASN A 26 44.83 46.81 -15.54
CA ASN A 26 44.89 48.05 -14.75
C ASN A 26 44.58 49.26 -15.63
N GLY A 27 43.88 50.27 -15.07
CA GLY A 27 44.05 51.67 -15.49
C GLY A 27 42.78 52.49 -15.76
N GLY A 28 42.65 53.60 -15.03
CA GLY A 28 42.07 54.84 -15.58
C GLY A 28 40.57 55.09 -15.42
N GLN A 29 40.23 55.87 -14.38
CA GLN A 29 39.11 56.83 -14.40
C GLN A 29 39.70 58.26 -14.45
N PRO A 30 38.92 59.34 -14.69
CA PRO A 30 37.59 59.47 -15.32
C PRO A 30 37.52 60.61 -16.37
N GLN A 31 36.32 60.86 -16.94
CA GLN A 31 35.71 62.17 -17.29
C GLN A 31 35.04 62.31 -18.67
N GLN A 32 33.99 63.13 -18.63
CA GLN A 32 33.02 63.52 -19.65
C GLN A 32 33.60 64.32 -20.83
N GLN A 33 33.00 64.22 -22.03
CA GLN A 33 32.13 65.26 -22.60
C GLN A 33 31.81 65.04 -24.08
N GLN A 34 30.54 65.30 -24.47
CA GLN A 34 30.09 65.76 -25.81
C GLN A 34 30.35 64.80 -27.00
N GLN A 35 29.64 64.79 -28.15
CA GLN A 35 28.51 65.52 -28.72
C GLN A 35 27.94 64.62 -29.88
N GLN A 36 26.76 64.76 -30.50
CA GLN A 36 25.62 65.70 -30.47
C GLN A 36 24.41 65.06 -31.23
N GLN A 37 23.13 65.33 -30.84
CA GLN A 37 21.95 65.48 -31.76
C GLN A 37 21.44 64.25 -32.63
N GLN A 38 20.16 64.07 -33.03
CA GLN A 38 18.91 64.87 -33.02
C GLN A 38 17.63 64.02 -32.78
N LEU A 39 16.59 64.68 -32.22
CA LEU A 39 15.13 64.65 -32.52
C LEU A 39 14.38 63.36 -33.00
N TYR A 40 13.12 63.08 -32.63
CA TYR A 40 12.15 63.63 -31.63
C TYR A 40 11.00 62.61 -31.40
N THR A 41 10.24 62.75 -30.30
CA THR A 41 8.82 62.35 -30.03
C THR A 41 8.17 61.14 -30.75
N GLY A 42 7.39 60.26 -30.10
CA GLY A 42 6.85 60.23 -28.73
C GLY A 42 5.31 60.24 -28.70
N GLY A 43 4.70 59.30 -27.96
CA GLY A 43 3.24 59.17 -27.73
C GLY A 43 2.43 58.68 -28.95
N GLY A 44 1.45 57.78 -28.85
CA GLY A 44 0.74 57.25 -27.68
C GLY A 44 -0.70 57.78 -27.62
N GLY A 45 -1.70 56.93 -27.81
CA GLY A 45 -3.11 57.26 -27.53
C GLY A 45 -4.13 56.82 -28.59
N THR A 46 -4.92 55.80 -28.24
CA THR A 46 -6.39 55.68 -28.45
C THR A 46 -7.00 55.93 -29.84
N GLY A 47 -7.72 54.92 -30.35
CA GLY A 47 -8.57 55.04 -31.54
C GLY A 47 -9.21 53.71 -31.92
N ASP A 48 -10.14 53.22 -31.10
CA ASP A 48 -10.94 52.03 -31.38
C ASP A 48 -12.02 52.32 -32.44
N LEU A 49 -12.68 51.27 -32.93
CA LEU A 49 -13.82 51.21 -33.86
C LEU A 49 -13.52 51.21 -35.37
N GLY A 50 -13.94 50.12 -36.01
CA GLY A 50 -14.75 50.23 -37.23
C GLY A 50 -14.47 49.16 -38.27
N GLY A 51 -15.53 48.42 -38.67
CA GLY A 51 -15.45 47.34 -39.65
C GLY A 51 -14.80 47.71 -40.98
N GLY A 52 -14.35 46.75 -41.78
CA GLY A 52 -14.83 45.37 -41.85
C GLY A 52 -14.95 44.97 -43.33
N LEU A 53 -15.64 43.85 -43.58
CA LEU A 53 -15.79 43.18 -44.88
C LEU A 53 -14.45 42.69 -45.48
N ALA A 54 -14.16 41.39 -45.56
CA ALA A 54 -14.92 40.24 -46.09
C ALA A 54 -14.66 39.97 -47.58
N CYS A 55 -14.68 38.67 -47.91
CA CYS A 55 -14.64 38.11 -49.26
C CYS A 55 -13.27 38.25 -49.99
N ARG A 56 -12.82 37.26 -50.78
CA ARG A 56 -13.43 35.95 -51.09
C ARG A 56 -12.38 34.94 -51.59
N SER A 57 -12.72 33.67 -51.35
CA SER A 57 -12.59 32.52 -52.26
C SER A 57 -11.20 32.07 -52.78
N SER A 58 -10.88 30.81 -52.45
CA SER A 58 -10.51 29.70 -53.35
C SER A 58 -9.57 29.96 -54.55
N THR A 59 -8.70 29.03 -54.95
CA THR A 59 -9.00 27.60 -55.14
C THR A 59 -7.71 26.76 -55.24
N ALA A 60 -7.85 25.44 -55.28
CA ALA A 60 -6.84 24.44 -55.67
C ALA A 60 -5.95 24.85 -56.87
N GLY A 61 -4.74 24.28 -57.06
CA GLY A 61 -4.04 23.24 -56.31
C GLY A 61 -3.08 22.44 -57.21
N ARG A 62 -2.34 21.47 -56.65
CA ARG A 62 -1.46 20.47 -57.32
C ARG A 62 -0.30 21.01 -58.19
N SER A 63 0.94 20.59 -57.85
CA SER A 63 1.72 19.60 -58.63
C SER A 63 3.24 19.91 -58.74
N ILE A 64 4.06 18.98 -58.23
CA ILE A 64 5.40 18.54 -58.73
C ILE A 64 6.52 19.60 -58.90
N GLY A 65 7.72 19.31 -58.35
CA GLY A 65 8.97 19.78 -58.97
C GLY A 65 10.21 19.98 -58.09
N GLY A 66 10.91 18.89 -57.77
CA GLY A 66 12.38 18.79 -57.78
C GLY A 66 13.28 19.84 -57.08
N GLY A 67 13.82 19.44 -55.92
CA GLY A 67 15.20 19.74 -55.50
C GLY A 67 15.49 21.11 -54.87
N TRP A 68 16.41 21.12 -53.90
CA TRP A 68 17.60 21.97 -53.78
C TRP A 68 18.40 21.50 -52.54
N GLU A 69 19.72 21.58 -52.59
CA GLU A 69 20.62 20.92 -51.61
C GLU A 69 21.00 21.77 -50.39
N SER A 70 21.34 21.05 -49.31
CA SER A 70 22.41 21.36 -48.35
C SER A 70 22.42 22.70 -47.59
N GLY A 71 21.96 22.63 -46.32
CA GLY A 71 22.34 23.56 -45.25
C GLY A 71 22.54 22.81 -43.93
N LYS A 72 23.79 22.67 -43.47
CA LYS A 72 24.13 21.96 -42.22
C LYS A 72 23.67 22.75 -40.99
N LEU A 73 23.09 22.08 -39.99
CA LEU A 73 23.33 22.41 -38.58
C LEU A 73 23.24 21.14 -37.70
N ALA A 74 23.98 21.12 -36.59
CA ALA A 74 24.38 19.88 -35.93
C ALA A 74 23.38 19.30 -34.92
N THR A 75 23.34 17.97 -34.86
CA THR A 75 22.65 17.16 -33.84
C THR A 75 23.30 17.27 -32.45
N LEU A 76 22.47 17.44 -31.42
CA LEU A 76 22.74 16.93 -30.08
C LEU A 76 21.79 15.75 -29.81
N ARG A 77 22.33 14.52 -29.86
CA ARG A 77 21.62 13.30 -29.42
C ARG A 77 22.11 12.91 -28.03
N HIS A 78 21.19 12.69 -27.11
CA HIS A 78 21.50 11.95 -25.88
C HIS A 78 21.77 10.48 -26.23
N PRO A 79 22.81 9.84 -25.67
CA PRO A 79 23.12 8.44 -25.95
C PRO A 79 22.12 7.49 -25.26
N GLN A 80 21.42 6.69 -26.06
CA GLN A 80 20.71 5.51 -25.56
C GLN A 80 21.73 4.40 -25.27
N GLN A 81 21.70 3.83 -24.07
CA GLN A 81 22.48 2.63 -23.76
C GLN A 81 21.92 1.41 -24.51
N GLN A 82 22.60 0.98 -25.57
CA GLN A 82 22.52 -0.38 -26.08
C GLN A 82 23.58 -1.24 -25.37
N GLN A 83 23.17 -2.05 -24.41
CA GLN A 83 24.00 -3.15 -23.90
C GLN A 83 23.15 -4.32 -23.38
N GLN A 84 22.54 -5.05 -24.31
CA GLN A 84 21.98 -6.38 -24.04
C GLN A 84 21.81 -7.16 -25.35
N GLN A 85 22.84 -7.89 -25.77
CA GLN A 85 22.78 -9.16 -26.51
C GLN A 85 24.19 -9.62 -26.92
N GLN A 86 24.84 -10.41 -26.06
CA GLN A 86 25.83 -11.40 -26.49
C GLN A 86 26.05 -12.44 -25.38
N GLN A 87 25.24 -13.50 -25.43
CA GLN A 87 25.67 -14.90 -25.28
C GLN A 87 24.42 -15.78 -25.33
N GLY A 88 24.27 -16.49 -26.44
CA GLY A 88 23.42 -17.67 -26.55
C GLY A 88 24.29 -18.87 -26.90
N GLN A 89 23.84 -20.06 -26.49
CA GLN A 89 24.39 -21.38 -26.83
C GLN A 89 25.76 -21.75 -26.21
N SER A 90 25.69 -22.47 -25.09
CA SER A 90 26.17 -23.86 -25.09
C SER A 90 25.24 -24.70 -24.20
N GLY A 91 24.94 -25.92 -24.62
CA GLY A 91 24.17 -26.89 -23.84
C GLY A 91 25.09 -27.97 -23.28
N GLY A 92 24.77 -28.47 -22.09
CA GLY A 92 25.50 -29.57 -21.47
C GLY A 92 24.69 -30.14 -20.31
N VAL A 93 24.28 -31.40 -20.43
CA VAL A 93 23.77 -32.21 -19.33
C VAL A 93 24.97 -32.83 -18.61
N GLY A 94 24.93 -32.90 -17.29
CA GLY A 94 25.94 -33.56 -16.47
C GLY A 94 25.53 -33.55 -15.01
N ASP A 95 25.20 -34.74 -14.49
CA ASP A 95 25.12 -35.01 -13.06
C ASP A 95 26.56 -35.09 -12.48
N ASP A 96 26.71 -34.87 -11.16
CA ASP A 96 27.47 -35.73 -10.22
C ASP A 96 27.84 -35.01 -8.90
N GLU A 97 28.22 -35.83 -7.92
CA GLU A 97 28.29 -35.54 -6.48
C GLU A 97 29.69 -35.09 -5.98
N ASP A 98 29.71 -34.63 -4.73
CA ASP A 98 30.81 -34.70 -3.74
C ASP A 98 32.21 -34.08 -4.01
N GLY A 99 32.90 -33.77 -2.90
CA GLY A 99 34.37 -33.68 -2.89
C GLY A 99 34.97 -32.49 -2.14
N GLY A 100 35.41 -32.69 -0.90
CA GLY A 100 35.91 -31.62 -0.05
C GLY A 100 37.36 -31.13 -0.30
N GLY A 101 37.62 -29.93 0.23
CA GLY A 101 38.86 -29.59 0.95
C GLY A 101 40.16 -29.37 0.15
N GLY A 102 40.59 -28.12 0.02
CA GLY A 102 41.94 -27.73 -0.40
C GLY A 102 42.31 -26.34 0.13
N SER A 103 43.54 -26.19 0.63
CA SER A 103 44.01 -24.98 1.36
C SER A 103 44.88 -24.07 0.52
N GLY A 104 44.85 -22.76 0.82
CA GLY A 104 45.97 -21.84 0.58
C GLY A 104 45.73 -20.78 -0.50
N GLY A 105 45.75 -19.50 -0.10
CA GLY A 105 45.67 -18.36 -1.01
C GLY A 105 45.15 -17.09 -0.35
N VAL A 106 45.95 -16.45 0.51
CA VAL A 106 45.67 -15.08 0.98
C VAL A 106 46.26 -14.12 -0.05
N GLU A 107 45.51 -13.85 -1.11
CA GLU A 107 45.72 -12.70 -1.98
C GLU A 107 44.52 -11.78 -1.86
N GLY A 108 44.77 -10.52 -1.49
CA GLY A 108 43.73 -9.51 -1.39
C GLY A 108 43.30 -9.09 -2.78
N THR A 109 42.09 -9.47 -3.16
CA THR A 109 41.37 -8.87 -4.29
C THR A 109 40.45 -7.79 -3.75
N ASP A 110 40.77 -6.55 -4.15
CA ASP A 110 39.88 -5.43 -4.43
C ASP A 110 38.58 -5.34 -3.60
N ALA A 111 38.54 -4.33 -2.73
CA ALA A 111 37.29 -3.90 -2.12
C ALA A 111 36.33 -3.42 -3.23
N GLU A 112 35.30 -4.22 -3.53
CA GLU A 112 34.27 -3.89 -4.52
C GLU A 112 33.65 -2.52 -4.22
N GLU A 113 33.95 -1.53 -5.07
CA GLU A 113 33.26 -0.25 -5.09
C GLU A 113 31.77 -0.46 -5.38
N ASN A 114 30.91 0.29 -4.67
CA ASN A 114 29.50 0.49 -5.01
C ASN A 114 28.59 -0.76 -5.10
N ASN A 115 28.75 -1.73 -4.19
CA ASN A 115 27.66 -2.66 -3.88
C ASN A 115 26.51 -1.94 -3.15
N ALA A 116 25.60 -1.33 -3.91
CA ALA A 116 24.42 -0.65 -3.40
C ALA A 116 23.58 -1.58 -2.51
N VAL A 117 23.17 -1.09 -1.33
CA VAL A 117 22.49 -1.90 -0.31
C VAL A 117 21.02 -2.14 -0.70
N HIS A 118 20.79 -3.09 -1.60
CA HIS A 118 19.46 -3.53 -1.99
C HIS A 118 18.77 -4.37 -0.91
N LEU A 119 17.44 -4.23 -0.78
CA LEU A 119 16.62 -5.16 -0.01
C LEU A 119 16.78 -6.58 -0.59
N LYS A 120 17.27 -7.52 0.24
CA LYS A 120 17.56 -8.88 -0.22
C LYS A 120 16.27 -9.62 -0.59
N ARG A 121 16.19 -10.18 -1.80
CA ARG A 121 15.07 -11.01 -2.28
C ARG A 121 14.90 -12.31 -1.47
N ARG A 122 14.01 -12.29 -0.47
CA ARG A 122 13.77 -13.38 0.47
C ARG A 122 12.43 -14.09 0.27
N VAL A 123 11.38 -13.40 -0.18
CA VAL A 123 10.02 -13.93 -0.24
C VAL A 123 9.86 -14.89 -1.43
N GLY A 124 9.75 -16.18 -1.15
CA GLY A 124 9.44 -17.22 -2.14
C GLY A 124 7.92 -17.37 -2.38
N LEU A 125 7.52 -18.28 -3.28
CA LEU A 125 6.10 -18.52 -3.61
C LEU A 125 5.26 -18.89 -2.36
N VAL A 126 5.73 -19.85 -1.55
CA VAL A 126 5.03 -20.29 -0.34
C VAL A 126 4.89 -19.14 0.66
N SER A 127 5.94 -18.36 0.87
CA SER A 127 5.92 -17.16 1.73
C SER A 127 5.02 -16.05 1.17
N GLY A 128 4.93 -15.90 -0.15
CA GLY A 128 4.03 -14.93 -0.80
C GLY A 128 2.56 -15.32 -0.63
N VAL A 129 2.22 -16.61 -0.80
CA VAL A 129 0.89 -17.14 -0.47
C VAL A 129 0.60 -16.99 1.03
N ALA A 130 1.55 -17.35 1.90
CA ALA A 130 1.38 -17.26 3.35
C ALA A 130 1.27 -15.80 3.87
N LEU A 131 1.86 -14.83 3.17
CA LEU A 131 1.68 -13.40 3.41
C LEU A 131 0.25 -12.99 3.00
N ILE A 132 -0.17 -13.24 1.75
CA ILE A 132 -1.52 -12.91 1.26
C ILE A 132 -2.61 -13.53 2.17
N VAL A 133 -2.55 -14.84 2.39
CA VAL A 133 -3.51 -15.56 3.23
C VAL A 133 -3.41 -15.09 4.68
N GLY A 134 -2.20 -14.82 5.17
CA GLY A 134 -1.95 -14.36 6.53
C GLY A 134 -2.41 -12.94 6.83
N THR A 135 -2.44 -12.04 5.83
CA THR A 135 -2.94 -10.66 5.97
C THR A 135 -4.41 -10.49 5.63
N MET A 136 -4.98 -11.32 4.75
CA MET A 136 -6.43 -11.30 4.50
C MET A 136 -7.20 -11.99 5.63
N ILE A 137 -6.78 -13.19 6.04
CA ILE A 137 -7.38 -13.89 7.18
C ILE A 137 -6.93 -13.19 8.48
N GLY A 138 -7.59 -12.09 8.82
CA GLY A 138 -7.36 -11.29 10.02
C GLY A 138 -8.57 -11.31 10.95
N SER A 139 -8.95 -10.14 11.46
CA SER A 139 -10.15 -9.96 12.28
C SER A 139 -11.45 -10.01 11.48
N GLY A 140 -11.41 -9.61 10.21
CA GLY A 140 -12.61 -9.38 9.42
C GLY A 140 -13.51 -10.61 9.27
N ILE A 141 -12.99 -11.83 9.14
CA ILE A 141 -13.85 -13.03 9.08
C ILE A 141 -14.59 -13.34 10.38
N PHE A 142 -14.12 -12.82 11.51
CA PHE A 142 -14.74 -13.05 12.82
C PHE A 142 -15.75 -11.96 13.18
N VAL A 143 -15.49 -10.70 12.76
CA VAL A 143 -16.35 -9.53 13.02
C VAL A 143 -17.39 -9.31 11.91
N SER A 144 -17.01 -9.41 10.64
CA SER A 144 -17.87 -9.06 9.51
C SER A 144 -19.13 -9.92 9.30
N PRO A 145 -19.24 -11.20 9.73
CA PRO A 145 -20.47 -11.99 9.53
C PRO A 145 -21.72 -11.36 10.16
N SER A 146 -21.62 -10.86 11.39
CA SER A 146 -22.71 -10.16 12.09
C SER A 146 -23.11 -8.89 11.33
N GLY A 147 -22.15 -7.98 11.13
CA GLY A 147 -22.38 -6.71 10.44
C GLY A 147 -22.88 -6.86 8.99
N LEU A 148 -22.44 -7.90 8.27
CA LEU A 148 -22.94 -8.17 6.93
C LEU A 148 -24.39 -8.66 6.95
N LEU A 149 -24.71 -9.64 7.82
CA LEU A 149 -26.07 -10.16 7.93
C LEU A 149 -27.06 -9.08 8.38
N LEU A 150 -26.68 -8.23 9.34
CA LEU A 150 -27.47 -7.08 9.80
C LEU A 150 -27.74 -6.07 8.65
N ARG A 151 -26.76 -5.83 7.77
CA ARG A 151 -26.91 -4.89 6.66
C ARG A 151 -27.66 -5.48 5.46
N THR A 152 -27.60 -6.80 5.23
CA THR A 152 -28.33 -7.47 4.13
C THR A 152 -29.73 -7.98 4.50
N GLY A 153 -30.01 -8.23 5.79
CA GLY A 153 -31.31 -8.68 6.31
C GLY A 153 -31.75 -10.08 5.85
N SER A 154 -30.87 -10.83 5.19
CA SER A 154 -31.14 -12.15 4.61
C SER A 154 -29.83 -12.94 4.46
N VAL A 155 -29.89 -14.23 4.81
CA VAL A 155 -28.76 -15.18 4.81
C VAL A 155 -28.21 -15.42 3.40
N GLY A 156 -29.09 -15.66 2.43
CA GLY A 156 -28.72 -15.92 1.03
C GLY A 156 -28.09 -14.70 0.37
N VAL A 157 -28.60 -13.50 0.69
CA VAL A 157 -28.04 -12.22 0.22
C VAL A 157 -26.68 -11.96 0.87
N SER A 158 -26.53 -12.22 2.17
CA SER A 158 -25.24 -12.14 2.87
C SER A 158 -24.18 -13.03 2.19
N PHE A 159 -24.53 -14.27 1.86
CA PHE A 159 -23.64 -15.20 1.16
C PHE A 159 -23.27 -14.76 -0.27
N LEU A 160 -24.23 -14.19 -1.01
CA LEU A 160 -23.96 -13.59 -2.33
C LEU A 160 -23.01 -12.39 -2.23
N VAL A 161 -23.15 -11.53 -1.22
CA VAL A 161 -22.22 -10.41 -1.01
C VAL A 161 -20.83 -10.93 -0.58
N TRP A 162 -20.73 -11.90 0.34
CA TRP A 162 -19.46 -12.54 0.70
C TRP A 162 -18.69 -13.08 -0.50
N THR A 163 -19.37 -13.81 -1.39
CA THR A 163 -18.75 -14.41 -2.58
C THR A 163 -18.41 -13.36 -3.66
N ALA A 164 -19.27 -12.34 -3.83
CA ALA A 164 -18.98 -11.19 -4.69
C ALA A 164 -17.77 -10.38 -4.22
N CYS A 165 -17.61 -10.18 -2.91
CA CYS A 165 -16.43 -9.51 -2.32
C CYS A 165 -15.14 -10.29 -2.60
N GLY A 166 -15.15 -11.62 -2.48
CA GLY A 166 -13.99 -12.46 -2.81
C GLY A 166 -13.61 -12.42 -4.29
N LEU A 167 -14.62 -12.44 -5.18
CA LEU A 167 -14.41 -12.30 -6.62
C LEU A 167 -13.89 -10.90 -7.00
N LEU A 168 -14.41 -9.84 -6.36
CA LEU A 168 -13.96 -8.46 -6.56
C LEU A 168 -12.51 -8.27 -6.11
N SER A 169 -12.14 -8.81 -4.95
CA SER A 169 -10.77 -8.79 -4.43
C SER A 169 -9.81 -9.55 -5.34
N LEU A 170 -10.22 -10.69 -5.91
CA LEU A 170 -9.43 -11.39 -6.94
C LEU A 170 -9.25 -10.53 -8.19
N CYS A 171 -10.32 -9.89 -8.67
CA CYS A 171 -10.26 -8.98 -9.82
C CYS A 171 -9.30 -7.79 -9.57
N GLY A 172 -9.41 -7.14 -8.42
CA GLY A 172 -8.52 -6.05 -8.01
C GLY A 172 -7.06 -6.50 -7.94
N ALA A 173 -6.79 -7.61 -7.26
CA ALA A 173 -5.45 -8.16 -7.13
C ALA A 173 -4.83 -8.57 -8.46
N LEU A 174 -5.60 -9.11 -9.42
CA LEU A 174 -5.08 -9.44 -10.76
C LEU A 174 -4.72 -8.19 -11.56
N ALA A 175 -5.48 -7.10 -11.44
CA ALA A 175 -5.07 -5.82 -12.02
C ALA A 175 -3.79 -5.27 -11.34
N TYR A 176 -3.68 -5.41 -10.01
CA TYR A 176 -2.46 -5.08 -9.27
C TYR A 176 -1.26 -5.98 -9.62
N ALA A 177 -1.47 -7.23 -10.02
CA ALA A 177 -0.39 -8.12 -10.46
C ALA A 177 0.26 -7.61 -11.75
N GLU A 178 -0.49 -6.97 -12.65
CA GLU A 178 0.10 -6.28 -13.82
C GLU A 178 0.91 -5.05 -13.40
N LEU A 179 0.38 -4.23 -12.47
CA LEU A 179 1.10 -3.06 -11.95
C LEU A 179 2.42 -3.46 -11.27
N GLY A 180 2.39 -4.43 -10.34
CA GLY A 180 3.57 -4.91 -9.61
C GLY A 180 4.55 -5.76 -10.42
N THR A 181 4.13 -6.35 -11.55
CA THR A 181 5.09 -6.99 -12.47
C THR A 181 5.64 -6.03 -13.53
N MET A 182 5.01 -4.86 -13.73
CA MET A 182 5.49 -3.80 -14.61
C MET A 182 6.45 -2.85 -13.88
N ASN A 183 6.10 -2.41 -12.67
CA ASN A 183 6.99 -1.69 -11.75
C ASN A 183 7.20 -2.55 -10.49
N THR A 184 8.42 -3.07 -10.33
CA THR A 184 8.79 -3.95 -9.22
C THR A 184 9.30 -3.23 -7.97
N SER A 185 9.29 -1.89 -7.96
CA SER A 185 9.74 -1.08 -6.82
C SER A 185 8.81 -1.19 -5.62
N SER A 186 9.34 -0.93 -4.42
CA SER A 186 8.57 -0.92 -3.17
C SER A 186 7.60 0.27 -3.11
N GLY A 187 6.52 0.13 -2.34
CA GLY A 187 5.53 1.19 -2.10
C GLY A 187 4.21 1.10 -2.89
N ALA A 188 4.06 0.12 -3.78
CA ALA A 188 2.81 -0.22 -4.48
C ALA A 188 2.10 0.99 -5.13
N GLU A 189 0.90 1.36 -4.68
CA GLU A 189 0.10 2.46 -5.25
C GLU A 189 0.85 3.78 -5.36
N TYR A 190 1.76 4.06 -4.40
CA TYR A 190 2.64 5.23 -4.46
C TYR A 190 3.47 5.26 -5.75
N ALA A 191 4.15 4.15 -6.06
CA ALA A 191 4.97 4.01 -7.26
C ALA A 191 4.09 4.02 -8.53
N TYR A 192 2.91 3.41 -8.49
CA TYR A 192 1.98 3.37 -9.62
C TYR A 192 1.41 4.76 -9.96
N PHE A 193 1.16 5.61 -8.95
CA PHE A 193 0.75 7.00 -9.17
C PHE A 193 1.89 7.87 -9.64
N MET A 194 3.11 7.66 -9.13
CA MET A 194 4.30 8.37 -9.61
C MET A 194 4.53 8.09 -11.10
N ASP A 195 4.38 6.83 -11.54
CA ASP A 195 4.50 6.45 -12.95
C ASP A 195 3.37 6.96 -13.87
N ALA A 196 2.12 6.97 -13.37
CA ALA A 196 0.94 7.26 -14.18
C ALA A 196 0.54 8.74 -14.21
N PHE A 197 0.70 9.44 -13.08
CA PHE A 197 0.20 10.79 -12.85
C PHE A 197 1.27 11.77 -12.32
N GLY A 198 2.42 11.27 -11.87
CA GLY A 198 3.50 12.06 -11.31
C GLY A 198 3.32 12.40 -9.82
N ALA A 199 4.12 13.37 -9.37
CA ALA A 199 4.33 13.62 -7.94
C ALA A 199 3.08 14.00 -7.11
N PRO A 200 2.16 14.87 -7.55
CA PRO A 200 1.08 15.33 -6.66
C PRO A 200 0.11 14.21 -6.22
N PRO A 201 -0.44 13.36 -7.11
CA PRO A 201 -1.29 12.25 -6.68
C PRO A 201 -0.54 11.17 -5.89
N ALA A 202 0.73 10.93 -6.21
CA ALA A 202 1.59 10.03 -5.43
C ALA A 202 1.80 10.55 -3.99
N PHE A 203 2.08 11.84 -3.84
CA PHE A 203 2.20 12.49 -2.53
C PHE A 203 0.88 12.41 -1.74
N LEU A 204 -0.26 12.72 -2.38
CA LEU A 204 -1.57 12.64 -1.71
C LEU A 204 -1.87 11.23 -1.24
N PHE A 205 -1.52 10.20 -2.00
CA PHE A 205 -1.61 8.83 -1.54
C PHE A 205 -0.69 8.56 -0.35
N SER A 206 0.60 8.94 -0.37
CA SER A 206 1.48 8.72 0.78
C SER A 206 1.00 9.48 2.03
N TRP A 207 0.53 10.72 1.89
CA TRP A 207 -0.06 11.53 2.96
C TRP A 207 -1.22 10.78 3.66
N VAL A 208 -2.21 10.34 2.88
CA VAL A 208 -3.41 9.68 3.43
C VAL A 208 -3.13 8.25 3.86
N SER A 209 -2.29 7.52 3.14
CA SER A 209 -2.01 6.11 3.45
C SER A 209 -1.14 5.96 4.71
N THR A 210 -0.16 6.85 4.90
CA THR A 210 0.72 6.85 6.08
C THR A 210 0.07 7.44 7.33
N LEU A 211 -0.83 8.43 7.21
CA LEU A 211 -1.51 9.04 8.37
C LEU A 211 -2.88 8.44 8.70
N VAL A 212 -3.57 7.87 7.71
CA VAL A 212 -4.95 7.39 7.86
C VAL A 212 -5.09 5.90 7.54
N LEU A 213 -4.86 5.46 6.30
CA LEU A 213 -5.27 4.11 5.87
C LEU A 213 -4.54 3.00 6.61
N LYS A 214 -3.21 3.00 6.58
CA LYS A 214 -2.43 1.93 7.22
C LYS A 214 -2.57 2.00 8.75
N PRO A 215 -2.50 3.17 9.43
CA PRO A 215 -2.71 3.23 10.89
C PRO A 215 -4.11 2.78 11.33
N SER A 216 -5.18 3.13 10.61
CA SER A 216 -6.53 2.66 10.92
C SER A 216 -6.66 1.15 10.71
N GLN A 217 -6.10 0.61 9.62
CA GLN A 217 -6.03 -0.85 9.40
C GLN A 217 -5.36 -1.57 10.60
N MET A 218 -4.24 -1.06 11.10
CA MET A 218 -3.56 -1.61 12.28
C MET A 218 -4.42 -1.47 13.55
N ALA A 219 -5.03 -0.31 13.78
CA ALA A 219 -5.88 -0.04 14.94
C ALA A 219 -7.10 -0.96 15.00
N ILE A 220 -7.82 -1.14 13.88
CA ILE A 220 -8.99 -2.03 13.80
C ILE A 220 -8.58 -3.47 14.14
N ILE A 221 -7.50 -3.99 13.54
CA ILE A 221 -7.05 -5.37 13.80
C ILE A 221 -6.62 -5.56 15.26
N CYS A 222 -5.96 -4.57 15.87
CA CYS A 222 -5.53 -4.64 17.27
C CYS A 222 -6.68 -4.45 18.28
N LEU A 223 -7.69 -3.63 17.97
CA LEU A 223 -8.94 -3.55 18.74
C LEU A 223 -9.70 -4.88 18.68
N SER A 224 -9.84 -5.46 17.48
CA SER A 224 -10.42 -6.80 17.34
C SER A 224 -9.62 -7.86 18.09
N PHE A 225 -8.28 -7.86 18.02
CA PHE A 225 -7.44 -8.75 18.84
C PHE A 225 -7.80 -8.64 20.32
N ALA A 226 -7.94 -7.41 20.82
CA ALA A 226 -8.22 -7.15 22.22
C ALA A 226 -9.63 -7.58 22.65
N GLN A 227 -10.67 -7.36 21.84
CA GLN A 227 -12.04 -7.79 22.16
C GLN A 227 -12.07 -9.29 22.46
N TYR A 228 -11.65 -10.11 21.49
CA TYR A 228 -11.61 -11.58 21.63
C TYR A 228 -10.64 -12.06 22.72
N ALA A 229 -9.56 -11.32 22.99
CA ALA A 229 -8.61 -11.66 24.04
C ALA A 229 -9.14 -11.36 25.45
N VAL A 230 -9.91 -10.28 25.64
CA VAL A 230 -10.50 -9.92 26.95
C VAL A 230 -11.75 -10.75 27.24
N GLU A 231 -12.62 -10.95 26.25
CA GLU A 231 -13.83 -11.78 26.37
C GLU A 231 -13.51 -13.23 26.77
N ALA A 232 -12.36 -13.76 26.36
CA ALA A 232 -11.84 -15.06 26.81
C ALA A 232 -11.70 -15.20 28.34
N PHE A 233 -11.58 -14.08 29.06
CA PHE A 233 -11.49 -14.00 30.52
C PHE A 233 -12.74 -13.37 31.17
N ALA A 234 -13.64 -12.78 30.38
CA ALA A 234 -14.83 -12.04 30.80
C ALA A 234 -16.11 -12.67 30.21
N ALA A 235 -16.27 -13.98 30.36
CA ALA A 235 -17.34 -14.74 29.69
C ALA A 235 -18.79 -14.37 30.07
N ASP A 236 -18.98 -13.66 31.19
CA ASP A 236 -20.29 -13.30 31.75
C ASP A 236 -20.59 -11.78 31.72
N CYS A 237 -19.70 -10.95 31.15
CA CYS A 237 -19.88 -9.49 31.11
C CYS A 237 -19.16 -8.82 29.94
N ASP A 238 -19.75 -7.73 29.43
CA ASP A 238 -19.17 -6.94 28.35
C ASP A 238 -17.78 -6.42 28.76
N PRO A 239 -16.74 -6.63 27.92
CA PRO A 239 -15.36 -6.29 28.27
C PRO A 239 -15.21 -4.75 28.35
N PRO A 240 -14.70 -4.18 29.45
CA PRO A 240 -14.60 -2.73 29.57
C PRO A 240 -13.69 -2.11 28.50
N ASP A 241 -14.19 -1.11 27.76
CA ASP A 241 -13.49 -0.40 26.67
C ASP A 241 -12.03 -0.05 26.99
N GLU A 242 -11.76 0.43 28.19
CA GLU A 242 -10.41 0.83 28.63
C GLU A 242 -9.43 -0.35 28.69
N VAL A 243 -9.92 -1.54 29.07
CA VAL A 243 -9.12 -2.77 29.08
C VAL A 243 -8.85 -3.23 27.64
N VAL A 244 -9.87 -3.19 26.78
CA VAL A 244 -9.74 -3.51 25.34
C VAL A 244 -8.72 -2.58 24.68
N LYS A 245 -8.83 -1.26 24.89
CA LYS A 245 -7.87 -0.27 24.37
C LYS A 245 -6.46 -0.49 24.90
N LEU A 246 -6.29 -0.79 26.20
CA LEU A 246 -4.97 -1.06 26.78
C LEU A 246 -4.33 -2.32 26.20
N VAL A 247 -5.10 -3.40 26.03
CA VAL A 247 -4.63 -4.66 25.41
C VAL A 247 -4.29 -4.45 23.93
N ALA A 248 -5.07 -3.66 23.20
CA ALA A 248 -4.80 -3.30 21.81
C ALA A 248 -3.49 -2.49 21.67
N LEU A 249 -3.25 -1.52 22.55
CA LEU A 249 -1.98 -0.77 22.60
C LEU A 249 -0.79 -1.68 22.92
N LEU A 250 -0.94 -2.59 23.89
CA LEU A 250 0.10 -3.58 24.22
C LEU A 250 0.42 -4.47 23.00
N ALA A 251 -0.60 -4.91 22.25
CA ALA A 251 -0.40 -5.68 21.03
C ALA A 251 0.38 -4.89 19.96
N ILE A 252 0.04 -3.62 19.73
CA ILE A 252 0.79 -2.74 18.80
C ILE A 252 2.26 -2.64 19.21
N VAL A 253 2.55 -2.43 20.51
CA VAL A 253 3.92 -2.33 21.03
C VAL A 253 4.69 -3.65 20.86
N LEU A 254 4.07 -4.80 21.14
CA LEU A 254 4.72 -6.11 20.95
C LEU A 254 5.04 -6.38 19.47
N ILE A 255 4.11 -6.08 18.57
CA ILE A 255 4.31 -6.26 17.12
C ILE A 255 5.40 -5.32 16.60
N LEU A 256 5.43 -4.07 17.08
CA LEU A 256 6.50 -3.09 16.79
C LEU A 256 7.87 -3.61 17.23
N LEU A 257 7.99 -4.11 18.46
CA LEU A 257 9.25 -4.65 18.98
C LEU A 257 9.76 -5.83 18.14
N VAL A 258 8.89 -6.77 17.74
CA VAL A 258 9.24 -7.90 16.87
C VAL A 258 9.75 -7.41 15.51
N ASN A 259 9.04 -6.47 14.87
CA ASN A 259 9.41 -5.95 13.55
C ASN A 259 10.68 -5.08 13.57
N CYS A 260 10.92 -4.32 14.64
CA CYS A 260 12.16 -3.57 14.84
C CYS A 260 13.36 -4.47 15.22
N TYR A 261 13.12 -5.65 15.81
CA TYR A 261 14.18 -6.57 16.22
C TYR A 261 14.72 -7.42 15.05
N SER A 262 13.85 -8.03 14.23
CA SER A 262 14.32 -8.85 13.11
C SER A 262 13.23 -9.11 12.06
N VAL A 263 13.54 -8.79 10.80
CA VAL A 263 12.72 -9.15 9.62
C VAL A 263 12.53 -10.66 9.50
N ASN A 264 13.56 -11.46 9.81
CA ASN A 264 13.47 -12.91 9.78
C ASN A 264 12.49 -13.43 10.84
N LEU A 265 12.51 -12.84 12.05
CA LEU A 265 11.57 -13.20 13.12
C LEU A 265 10.14 -12.83 12.73
N ALA A 266 9.91 -11.59 12.27
CA ALA A 266 8.60 -11.14 11.83
C ALA A 266 8.02 -12.02 10.69
N THR A 267 8.86 -12.48 9.77
CA THR A 267 8.46 -13.38 8.67
C THR A 267 8.21 -14.83 9.15
N GLY A 268 9.02 -15.33 10.09
CA GLY A 268 8.83 -16.65 10.70
C GLY A 268 7.54 -16.72 11.53
N VAL A 269 7.30 -15.70 12.35
CA VAL A 269 6.05 -15.50 13.12
C VAL A 269 4.85 -15.42 12.16
N GLN A 270 4.96 -14.68 11.05
CA GLN A 270 3.91 -14.62 10.03
C GLN A 270 3.54 -16.03 9.52
N ASN A 271 4.52 -16.81 9.06
CA ASN A 271 4.28 -18.13 8.50
C ASN A 271 3.67 -19.10 9.54
N ALA A 272 4.16 -19.06 10.78
CA ALA A 272 3.64 -19.90 11.87
C ALA A 272 2.18 -19.53 12.21
N PHE A 273 1.85 -18.24 12.31
CA PHE A 273 0.48 -17.79 12.58
C PHE A 273 -0.46 -17.99 11.40
N THR A 274 0.04 -17.95 10.15
CA THR A 274 -0.74 -18.37 8.96
C THR A 274 -1.06 -19.87 8.99
N ALA A 275 -0.12 -20.73 9.41
CA ALA A 275 -0.41 -22.15 9.58
C ALA A 275 -1.43 -22.40 10.71
N ALA A 276 -1.26 -21.73 11.85
CA ALA A 276 -2.18 -21.84 12.99
C ALA A 276 -3.61 -21.40 12.66
N LYS A 277 -3.80 -20.23 12.01
CA LYS A 277 -5.14 -19.75 11.64
C LYS A 277 -5.84 -20.66 10.62
N LEU A 278 -5.10 -21.27 9.69
CA LEU A 278 -5.68 -22.24 8.75
C LEU A 278 -6.16 -23.51 9.47
N MET A 279 -5.43 -24.00 10.47
CA MET A 279 -5.90 -25.12 11.31
C MET A 279 -7.17 -24.75 12.10
N ALA A 280 -7.23 -23.55 12.69
CA ALA A 280 -8.41 -23.09 13.41
C ALA A 280 -9.66 -22.99 12.49
N ILE A 281 -9.48 -22.51 11.26
CA ILE A 281 -10.55 -22.48 10.25
C ILE A 281 -11.02 -23.88 9.88
N LEU A 282 -10.11 -24.85 9.75
CA LEU A 282 -10.47 -26.25 9.50
C LEU A 282 -11.29 -26.84 10.66
N VAL A 283 -11.02 -26.46 11.92
CA VAL A 283 -11.82 -26.87 13.08
C VAL A 283 -13.24 -26.29 13.00
N VAL A 284 -13.40 -25.01 12.63
CA VAL A 284 -14.73 -24.39 12.43
C VAL A 284 -15.49 -25.09 11.31
N ILE A 285 -14.84 -25.31 10.16
CA ILE A 285 -15.45 -25.98 9.00
C ILE A 285 -15.86 -27.41 9.34
N ALA A 286 -15.03 -28.16 10.08
CA ALA A 286 -15.34 -29.52 10.53
C ALA A 286 -16.53 -29.54 11.51
N GLY A 287 -16.56 -28.61 12.48
CA GLY A 287 -17.67 -28.48 13.44
C GLY A 287 -19.01 -28.14 12.78
N GLY A 288 -19.02 -27.21 11.82
CA GLY A 288 -20.20 -26.88 11.02
C GLY A 288 -20.64 -28.06 10.15
N SER A 289 -19.70 -28.72 9.47
CA SER A 289 -19.96 -29.91 8.63
C SER A 289 -20.59 -31.05 9.44
N TYR A 290 -20.10 -31.30 10.65
CA TYR A 290 -20.69 -32.29 11.57
C TYR A 290 -22.14 -31.96 11.92
N LYS A 291 -22.47 -30.69 12.17
CA LYS A 291 -23.84 -30.24 12.46
C LYS A 291 -24.78 -30.30 11.25
N LEU A 292 -24.26 -30.03 10.04
CA LEU A 292 -25.00 -30.26 8.80
C LEU A 292 -25.32 -31.75 8.58
N ILE A 293 -24.38 -32.65 8.87
CA ILE A 293 -24.58 -34.11 8.78
C ILE A 293 -25.61 -34.60 9.82
N GLN A 294 -25.71 -33.94 10.99
CA GLN A 294 -26.81 -34.17 11.95
C GLN A 294 -28.19 -33.69 11.44
N GLY A 295 -28.27 -33.07 10.26
CA GLY A 295 -29.50 -32.59 9.65
C GLY A 295 -29.88 -31.14 10.01
N ASN A 296 -29.01 -30.39 10.71
CA ASN A 296 -29.31 -29.01 11.11
C ASN A 296 -29.18 -28.02 9.94
N THR A 297 -30.14 -28.08 9.03
CA THR A 297 -30.18 -27.27 7.79
C THR A 297 -31.28 -26.20 7.82
N GLN A 298 -32.01 -26.07 8.93
CA GLN A 298 -33.22 -25.23 9.04
C GLN A 298 -32.95 -23.77 8.63
N HIS A 299 -31.89 -23.15 9.16
CA HIS A 299 -31.49 -21.77 8.85
C HIS A 299 -30.96 -21.57 7.41
N LEU A 300 -30.66 -22.65 6.68
CA LEU A 300 -30.24 -22.61 5.28
C LEU A 300 -31.42 -22.84 4.31
N GLN A 301 -32.53 -23.41 4.78
CA GLN A 301 -33.73 -23.61 3.96
C GLN A 301 -34.50 -22.29 3.74
N THR A 302 -34.58 -21.46 4.78
CA THR A 302 -35.16 -20.11 4.75
C THR A 302 -34.15 -19.02 4.33
N ALA A 303 -33.16 -19.37 3.50
CA ALA A 303 -32.01 -18.48 3.28
C ALA A 303 -32.38 -17.12 2.67
N PHE A 304 -33.36 -17.08 1.77
CA PHE A 304 -33.78 -15.84 1.09
C PHE A 304 -34.90 -15.07 1.79
N ASP A 305 -35.40 -15.59 2.91
CA ASP A 305 -36.40 -14.89 3.71
C ASP A 305 -35.76 -13.67 4.40
N THR A 306 -36.50 -12.57 4.47
CA THR A 306 -36.06 -11.34 5.15
C THR A 306 -36.34 -11.44 6.65
N ILE A 307 -35.29 -11.31 7.46
CA ILE A 307 -35.34 -11.48 8.92
C ILE A 307 -36.32 -10.47 9.55
N ASP A 308 -36.24 -9.20 9.13
CA ASP A 308 -37.04 -8.08 9.67
C ASP A 308 -37.99 -7.45 8.64
N GLY A 309 -38.28 -8.13 7.52
CA GLY A 309 -39.00 -7.53 6.39
C GLY A 309 -38.25 -6.38 5.69
N SER A 310 -36.94 -6.23 5.94
CA SER A 310 -36.11 -5.13 5.47
C SER A 310 -35.85 -5.19 3.96
N THR A 311 -36.07 -4.09 3.24
CA THR A 311 -35.71 -3.98 1.81
C THR A 311 -34.23 -3.65 1.62
N ILE A 312 -33.62 -4.25 0.59
CA ILE A 312 -32.25 -3.94 0.17
C ILE A 312 -32.27 -2.62 -0.61
N ASN A 313 -31.87 -1.55 0.06
CA ASN A 313 -31.65 -0.25 -0.57
C ASN A 313 -30.18 -0.14 -1.04
N ILE A 314 -29.94 0.77 -1.99
CA ILE A 314 -28.65 0.90 -2.68
C ILE A 314 -27.50 1.20 -1.72
N GLY A 315 -27.66 2.09 -0.73
CA GLY A 315 -26.60 2.38 0.25
C GLY A 315 -26.44 1.30 1.33
N ARG A 316 -27.52 0.64 1.75
CA ARG A 316 -27.43 -0.57 2.59
C ARG A 316 -26.55 -1.64 1.93
N LEU A 317 -26.74 -1.89 0.64
CA LEU A 317 -25.90 -2.80 -0.14
C LEU A 317 -24.43 -2.31 -0.22
N ALA A 318 -24.20 -1.02 -0.47
CA ALA A 318 -22.85 -0.46 -0.51
C ALA A 318 -22.10 -0.61 0.83
N THR A 319 -22.76 -0.35 1.96
CA THR A 319 -22.14 -0.53 3.28
C THR A 319 -22.00 -2.00 3.68
N ALA A 320 -22.88 -2.90 3.20
CA ALA A 320 -22.67 -4.34 3.29
C ALA A 320 -21.39 -4.74 2.54
N PHE A 321 -21.18 -4.21 1.32
CA PHE A 321 -19.92 -4.39 0.60
C PHE A 321 -18.70 -3.85 1.38
N TYR A 322 -18.78 -2.73 2.11
CA TYR A 322 -17.68 -2.28 2.98
C TYR A 322 -17.32 -3.33 4.05
N THR A 323 -18.30 -3.79 4.83
CA THR A 323 -18.09 -4.82 5.86
C THR A 323 -17.53 -6.12 5.27
N GLY A 324 -18.02 -6.54 4.11
CA GLY A 324 -17.51 -7.73 3.41
C GLY A 324 -16.10 -7.54 2.83
N LEU A 325 -15.80 -6.38 2.23
CA LEU A 325 -14.51 -6.10 1.60
C LEU A 325 -13.41 -5.83 2.63
N TRP A 326 -13.75 -5.29 3.82
CA TRP A 326 -12.85 -5.26 4.97
C TRP A 326 -12.30 -6.65 5.31
N ALA A 327 -13.15 -7.69 5.29
CA ALA A 327 -12.71 -9.05 5.59
C ALA A 327 -11.76 -9.65 4.53
N TYR A 328 -11.81 -9.16 3.29
CA TYR A 328 -10.86 -9.54 2.24
C TYR A 328 -9.66 -8.58 2.11
N ASP A 329 -9.59 -7.50 2.89
CA ASP A 329 -8.54 -6.50 2.71
C ASP A 329 -7.12 -7.06 2.92
N GLY A 330 -6.13 -6.41 2.31
CA GLY A 330 -4.73 -6.80 2.44
C GLY A 330 -4.22 -7.74 1.35
N TRP A 331 -5.04 -8.08 0.34
CA TRP A 331 -4.56 -8.72 -0.90
C TRP A 331 -3.48 -7.89 -1.62
N ASN A 332 -3.50 -6.56 -1.47
CA ASN A 332 -2.51 -5.65 -2.03
C ASN A 332 -1.18 -5.61 -1.24
N ASN A 333 -1.11 -6.13 0.00
CA ASN A 333 0.10 -6.04 0.83
C ASN A 333 1.33 -6.72 0.17
N LEU A 334 1.12 -7.75 -0.66
CA LEU A 334 2.22 -8.40 -1.39
C LEU A 334 2.88 -7.46 -2.43
N ASN A 335 2.13 -6.50 -2.99
CA ASN A 335 2.68 -5.51 -3.92
C ASN A 335 3.65 -4.52 -3.24
N TYR A 336 3.47 -4.22 -1.95
CA TYR A 336 4.35 -3.30 -1.21
C TYR A 336 5.76 -3.85 -1.02
N VAL A 337 5.90 -5.19 -1.08
CA VAL A 337 7.15 -5.92 -0.82
C VAL A 337 7.72 -6.56 -2.09
N THR A 338 7.33 -6.05 -3.27
CA THR A 338 7.69 -6.65 -4.58
C THR A 338 9.21 -6.74 -4.79
N GLU A 339 10.00 -5.77 -4.31
CA GLU A 339 11.47 -5.80 -4.36
C GLU A 339 12.06 -7.02 -3.62
N GLU A 340 11.38 -7.49 -2.56
CA GLU A 340 11.80 -8.64 -1.75
C GLU A 340 11.33 -10.00 -2.31
N ILE A 341 10.49 -10.02 -3.36
CA ILE A 341 9.97 -11.25 -3.97
C ILE A 341 11.01 -11.88 -4.91
N LYS A 342 11.24 -13.19 -4.74
CA LYS A 342 12.00 -13.99 -5.70
C LYS A 342 11.18 -14.17 -6.98
N ASN A 343 11.70 -13.76 -8.14
CA ASN A 343 11.04 -13.86 -9.45
C ASN A 343 9.61 -13.27 -9.48
N PRO A 344 9.43 -11.94 -9.24
CA PRO A 344 8.12 -11.32 -9.07
C PRO A 344 7.19 -11.56 -10.26
N SER A 345 7.71 -11.50 -11.50
CA SER A 345 7.00 -11.78 -12.76
C SER A 345 6.20 -13.09 -12.78
N LYS A 346 6.62 -14.11 -12.00
CA LYS A 346 5.93 -15.40 -11.90
C LYS A 346 5.29 -15.59 -10.52
N ASN A 347 5.98 -15.22 -9.44
CA ASN A 347 5.53 -15.53 -8.09
C ASN A 347 4.47 -14.56 -7.55
N LEU A 348 4.44 -13.29 -7.97
CA LEU A 348 3.39 -12.35 -7.58
C LEU A 348 2.00 -12.80 -8.13
N PRO A 349 1.81 -13.02 -9.45
CA PRO A 349 0.53 -13.50 -9.98
C PRO A 349 0.12 -14.89 -9.43
N ARG A 350 1.08 -15.81 -9.25
CA ARG A 350 0.80 -17.15 -8.69
C ARG A 350 0.36 -17.09 -7.23
N SER A 351 0.96 -16.22 -6.41
CA SER A 351 0.57 -16.06 -5.01
C SER A 351 -0.87 -15.55 -4.89
N ILE A 352 -1.26 -14.61 -5.76
CA ILE A 352 -2.61 -14.05 -5.85
C ILE A 352 -3.64 -15.11 -6.28
N MET A 353 -3.35 -15.83 -7.37
CA MET A 353 -4.23 -16.88 -7.92
C MET A 353 -4.43 -18.09 -7.01
N ILE A 354 -3.52 -18.33 -6.05
CA ILE A 354 -3.66 -19.40 -5.04
C ILE A 354 -4.30 -18.85 -3.76
N GLY A 355 -3.80 -17.72 -3.26
CA GLY A 355 -4.17 -17.18 -1.96
C GLY A 355 -5.60 -16.66 -1.88
N ILE A 356 -6.05 -15.85 -2.85
CA ILE A 356 -7.38 -15.24 -2.76
C ILE A 356 -8.51 -16.27 -2.92
N PRO A 357 -8.49 -17.19 -3.92
CA PRO A 357 -9.53 -18.23 -4.01
C PRO A 357 -9.57 -19.15 -2.79
N LEU A 358 -8.42 -19.45 -2.17
CA LEU A 358 -8.36 -20.22 -0.92
C LEU A 358 -9.08 -19.48 0.22
N VAL A 359 -8.81 -18.19 0.41
CA VAL A 359 -9.50 -17.37 1.43
C VAL A 359 -11.00 -17.27 1.16
N THR A 360 -11.41 -17.02 -0.10
CA THR A 360 -12.82 -16.99 -0.49
C THR A 360 -13.54 -18.30 -0.19
N LEU A 361 -12.92 -19.44 -0.48
CA LEU A 361 -13.47 -20.76 -0.14
C LEU A 361 -13.57 -20.96 1.38
N CYS A 362 -12.52 -20.64 2.13
CA CYS A 362 -12.54 -20.71 3.60
C CYS A 362 -13.67 -19.84 4.18
N TYR A 363 -13.82 -18.60 3.73
CA TYR A 363 -14.83 -17.68 4.25
C TYR A 363 -16.26 -18.13 3.93
N ALA A 364 -16.50 -18.63 2.72
CA ALA A 364 -17.80 -19.21 2.36
C ALA A 364 -18.14 -20.40 3.28
N LEU A 365 -17.19 -21.31 3.51
CA LEU A 365 -17.39 -22.48 4.37
C LEU A 365 -17.55 -22.11 5.85
N ILE A 366 -16.86 -21.09 6.35
CA ILE A 366 -17.02 -20.57 7.73
C ILE A 366 -18.43 -20.00 7.92
N ASN A 367 -18.93 -19.16 7.01
CA ASN A 367 -20.26 -18.57 7.13
C ASN A 367 -21.36 -19.65 7.11
N VAL A 368 -21.24 -20.65 6.24
CA VAL A 368 -22.12 -21.83 6.25
C VAL A 368 -22.02 -22.61 7.57
N SER A 369 -20.81 -22.71 8.14
CA SER A 369 -20.58 -23.40 9.41
C SER A 369 -21.18 -22.68 10.61
N TYR A 370 -21.14 -21.34 10.65
CA TYR A 370 -21.84 -20.56 11.68
C TYR A 370 -23.35 -20.78 11.61
N LEU A 371 -23.96 -20.65 10.42
CA LEU A 371 -25.40 -20.83 10.22
C LEU A 371 -25.90 -22.28 10.43
N ALA A 372 -25.01 -23.27 10.44
CA ALA A 372 -25.32 -24.65 10.82
C ALA A 372 -25.39 -24.88 12.34
N VAL A 373 -25.05 -23.87 13.14
CA VAL A 373 -24.80 -23.99 14.60
C VAL A 373 -25.61 -22.99 15.41
N MET A 374 -25.70 -21.75 14.93
CA MET A 374 -26.44 -20.65 15.57
C MET A 374 -27.50 -20.09 14.62
N SER A 375 -28.51 -19.46 15.21
CA SER A 375 -29.56 -18.79 14.44
C SER A 375 -29.04 -17.46 13.81
N PRO A 376 -29.67 -16.96 12.74
CA PRO A 376 -29.30 -15.66 12.15
C PRO A 376 -29.37 -14.50 13.15
N THR A 377 -30.33 -14.50 14.08
CA THR A 377 -30.47 -13.47 15.12
C THR A 377 -29.37 -13.59 16.19
N GLU A 378 -29.07 -14.79 16.66
CA GLU A 378 -27.96 -15.06 17.60
C GLU A 378 -26.60 -14.64 17.02
N MET A 379 -26.40 -14.77 15.70
CA MET A 379 -25.19 -14.28 15.04
C MET A 379 -25.11 -12.76 14.95
N ILE A 380 -26.24 -12.04 14.93
CA ILE A 380 -26.28 -10.57 14.93
C ILE A 380 -26.02 -10.03 16.34
N GLU A 381 -26.62 -10.65 17.36
CA GLU A 381 -26.48 -10.26 18.77
C GLU A 381 -25.09 -10.59 19.38
N SER A 382 -24.36 -11.53 18.79
CA SER A 382 -23.02 -11.92 19.24
C SER A 382 -21.93 -10.96 18.74
N GLU A 383 -21.24 -10.28 19.67
CA GLU A 383 -20.04 -9.49 19.35
C GLU A 383 -18.89 -10.37 18.81
N ALA A 384 -18.71 -11.57 19.39
CA ALA A 384 -17.69 -12.53 19.00
C ALA A 384 -18.29 -13.84 18.49
N VAL A 385 -18.84 -13.80 17.28
CA VAL A 385 -19.44 -14.94 16.55
C VAL A 385 -18.61 -16.24 16.66
N ALA A 386 -17.28 -16.15 16.55
CA ALA A 386 -16.39 -17.30 16.64
C ALA A 386 -16.30 -17.94 18.05
N VAL A 387 -16.45 -17.16 19.13
CA VAL A 387 -16.47 -17.63 20.52
C VAL A 387 -17.81 -18.29 20.81
N THR A 388 -18.92 -17.66 20.41
CA THR A 388 -20.27 -18.25 20.49
C THR A 388 -20.35 -19.59 19.77
N PHE A 389 -19.79 -19.70 18.55
CA PHE A 389 -19.64 -20.98 17.84
C PHE A 389 -18.86 -22.02 18.65
N GLY A 390 -17.73 -21.61 19.25
CA GLY A 390 -16.90 -22.44 20.12
C GLY A 390 -17.67 -23.01 21.31
N ASN A 391 -18.41 -22.15 22.01
CA ASN A 391 -19.24 -22.54 23.15
C ASN A 391 -20.32 -23.57 22.77
N ARG A 392 -20.90 -23.47 21.56
CA ARG A 392 -21.95 -24.39 21.04
C ARG A 392 -21.42 -25.77 20.59
N ILE A 393 -20.17 -25.89 20.16
CA ILE A 393 -19.60 -27.16 19.62
C ILE A 393 -18.51 -27.77 20.51
N LEU A 394 -17.54 -26.97 20.96
CA LEU A 394 -16.32 -27.47 21.58
C LEU A 394 -16.46 -27.68 23.10
N GLY A 395 -17.48 -27.09 23.72
CA GLY A 395 -17.76 -27.23 25.15
C GLY A 395 -16.55 -26.87 26.00
N VAL A 396 -15.96 -27.85 26.70
CA VAL A 396 -14.76 -27.68 27.53
C VAL A 396 -13.56 -27.11 26.75
N MET A 397 -13.50 -27.34 25.43
CA MET A 397 -12.43 -26.83 24.55
C MET A 397 -12.74 -25.48 23.91
N ALA A 398 -13.81 -24.78 24.31
CA ALA A 398 -14.22 -23.51 23.70
C ALA A 398 -13.16 -22.40 23.79
N TRP A 399 -12.30 -22.42 24.82
CA TRP A 399 -11.16 -21.50 24.98
C TRP A 399 -10.15 -21.51 23.81
N LEU A 400 -10.15 -22.58 22.99
CA LEU A 400 -9.33 -22.63 21.77
C LEU A 400 -9.79 -21.62 20.72
N MET A 401 -11.07 -21.21 20.71
CA MET A 401 -11.59 -20.24 19.73
C MET A 401 -11.02 -18.84 19.92
N PRO A 402 -11.15 -18.15 21.07
CA PRO A 402 -10.58 -16.82 21.25
C PRO A 402 -9.05 -16.84 21.12
N LEU A 403 -8.36 -17.90 21.58
CA LEU A 403 -6.92 -18.05 21.35
C LEU A 403 -6.58 -18.12 19.84
N SER A 404 -7.35 -18.87 19.07
CA SER A 404 -7.15 -18.97 17.61
C SER A 404 -7.42 -17.65 16.89
N VAL A 405 -8.46 -16.91 17.30
CA VAL A 405 -8.77 -15.58 16.77
C VAL A 405 -7.63 -14.60 17.11
N ALA A 406 -7.15 -14.59 18.36
CA ALA A 406 -6.04 -13.76 18.80
C ALA A 406 -4.74 -14.04 18.03
N ILE A 407 -4.41 -15.30 17.76
CA ILE A 407 -3.27 -15.67 16.91
C ILE A 407 -3.48 -15.17 15.46
N SER A 408 -4.70 -15.29 14.94
CA SER A 408 -5.03 -14.85 13.58
C SER A 408 -4.89 -13.33 13.41
N THR A 409 -5.50 -12.55 14.31
CA THR A 409 -5.48 -11.08 14.29
C THR A 409 -4.08 -10.53 14.52
N PHE A 410 -3.33 -11.06 15.49
CA PHE A 410 -1.92 -10.66 15.70
C PHE A 410 -1.06 -10.94 14.46
N GLY A 411 -1.23 -12.10 13.81
CA GLY A 411 -0.55 -12.39 12.55
C GLY A 411 -0.96 -11.46 11.40
N SER A 412 -2.21 -10.99 11.36
CA SER A 412 -2.67 -10.02 10.35
C SER A 412 -2.08 -8.62 10.58
N ALA A 413 -2.03 -8.18 11.84
CA ALA A 413 -1.42 -6.91 12.25
C ALA A 413 0.10 -6.90 12.00
N ASN A 414 0.80 -8.01 12.27
CA ASN A 414 2.22 -8.17 11.95
C ASN A 414 2.52 -7.99 10.45
N GLY A 415 1.76 -8.65 9.57
CA GLY A 415 1.91 -8.49 8.12
C GLY A 415 1.53 -7.09 7.61
N THR A 416 0.57 -6.42 8.27
CA THR A 416 0.18 -5.03 7.99
C THR A 416 1.31 -4.05 8.33
N LEU A 417 1.88 -4.15 9.54
CA LEU A 417 3.00 -3.31 9.97
C LEU A 417 4.24 -3.53 9.07
N PHE A 418 4.50 -4.77 8.67
CA PHE A 418 5.60 -5.11 7.77
C PHE A 418 5.50 -4.37 6.42
N ALA A 419 4.30 -4.32 5.83
CA ALA A 419 4.03 -3.58 4.59
C ALA A 419 4.06 -2.06 4.78
N ALA A 420 3.50 -1.54 5.89
CA ALA A 420 3.47 -0.11 6.20
C ALA A 420 4.88 0.50 6.26
N GLY A 421 5.85 -0.23 6.85
CA GLY A 421 7.25 0.21 6.86
C GLY A 421 7.86 0.42 5.46
N ARG A 422 7.45 -0.37 4.45
CA ARG A 422 7.94 -0.23 3.06
C ARG A 422 7.33 0.98 2.36
N LEU A 423 6.07 1.30 2.64
CA LEU A 423 5.43 2.52 2.14
C LEU A 423 6.14 3.77 2.65
N CYS A 424 6.34 3.87 3.98
CA CYS A 424 7.03 5.00 4.59
C CYS A 424 8.45 5.15 4.03
N PHE A 425 9.19 4.04 3.88
CA PHE A 425 10.52 4.01 3.28
C PHE A 425 10.54 4.48 1.81
N ALA A 426 9.64 3.97 0.97
CA ALA A 426 9.59 4.32 -0.45
C ALA A 426 9.22 5.81 -0.68
N ALA A 427 8.22 6.33 0.05
CA ALA A 427 7.79 7.72 -0.13
C ALA A 427 8.77 8.75 0.49
N SER A 428 9.51 8.40 1.54
CA SER A 428 10.57 9.27 2.08
C SER A 428 11.83 9.27 1.21
N ARG A 429 12.17 8.16 0.53
CA ARG A 429 13.30 8.11 -0.42
C ARG A 429 13.14 9.09 -1.59
N GLU A 430 11.92 9.36 -2.02
CA GLU A 430 11.59 10.33 -3.08
C GLU A 430 11.35 11.77 -2.54
N GLY A 431 11.64 12.04 -1.25
CA GLY A 431 11.42 13.35 -0.63
C GLY A 431 9.95 13.75 -0.43
N HIS A 432 9.01 12.81 -0.56
CA HIS A 432 7.57 13.05 -0.35
C HIS A 432 7.13 12.85 1.11
N LEU A 433 7.98 12.29 1.97
CA LEU A 433 7.82 12.20 3.42
C LEU A 433 9.13 12.60 4.10
N LEU A 434 9.10 12.79 5.43
CA LEU A 434 10.29 13.15 6.22
C LEU A 434 11.44 12.15 6.00
N ASP A 435 12.64 12.66 5.70
CA ASP A 435 13.83 11.84 5.41
C ASP A 435 14.12 10.79 6.48
N CYS A 436 13.89 11.13 7.76
CA CYS A 436 14.13 10.23 8.88
C CYS A 436 13.31 8.93 8.84
N LEU A 437 12.18 8.91 8.13
CA LEU A 437 11.36 7.72 7.92
C LEU A 437 11.96 6.75 6.89
N SER A 438 12.95 7.20 6.10
CA SER A 438 13.74 6.34 5.20
C SER A 438 14.90 5.64 5.93
N TYR A 439 15.25 6.08 7.14
CA TYR A 439 16.47 5.61 7.80
C TYR A 439 16.33 4.16 8.27
N VAL A 440 17.42 3.41 8.12
CA VAL A 440 17.48 1.97 8.41
C VAL A 440 18.46 1.73 9.56
N HIS A 441 18.09 0.85 10.49
CA HIS A 441 18.91 0.54 11.66
C HIS A 441 20.18 -0.22 11.26
N VAL A 442 21.35 0.34 11.59
CA VAL A 442 22.67 -0.09 11.11
C VAL A 442 22.97 -1.57 11.36
N ARG A 443 22.54 -2.12 12.51
CA ARG A 443 22.81 -3.53 12.89
C ARG A 443 21.74 -4.51 12.41
N ARG A 444 20.50 -4.07 12.28
CA ARG A 444 19.32 -4.95 12.09
C ARG A 444 18.70 -4.88 10.70
N PHE A 445 19.06 -3.86 9.91
CA PHE A 445 18.52 -3.61 8.58
C PHE A 445 16.98 -3.48 8.56
N THR A 446 16.42 -2.90 9.62
CA THR A 446 14.98 -2.64 9.80
C THR A 446 14.67 -1.14 9.68
N PRO A 447 13.56 -0.72 9.03
CA PRO A 447 13.16 0.68 8.90
C PRO A 447 12.48 1.19 10.19
N ALA A 448 13.20 1.15 11.31
CA ALA A 448 12.66 1.37 12.65
C ALA A 448 11.89 2.70 12.83
N PRO A 449 12.35 3.86 12.32
CA PRO A 449 11.64 5.13 12.51
C PRO A 449 10.26 5.14 11.83
N GLY A 450 10.17 4.58 10.61
CA GLY A 450 8.90 4.44 9.88
C GLY A 450 7.90 3.52 10.59
N LEU A 451 8.39 2.44 11.20
CA LEU A 451 7.57 1.53 12.00
C LEU A 451 7.08 2.19 13.30
N ILE A 452 7.96 2.89 14.03
CA ILE A 452 7.62 3.62 15.27
C ILE A 452 6.58 4.70 14.97
N PHE A 453 6.81 5.53 13.95
CA PHE A 453 5.87 6.58 13.54
C PHE A 453 4.48 6.00 13.26
N HIS A 454 4.41 4.95 12.45
CA HIS A 454 3.16 4.28 12.12
C HIS A 454 2.44 3.73 13.36
N SER A 455 3.16 3.03 14.24
CA SER A 455 2.59 2.49 15.49
C SER A 455 2.10 3.56 16.45
N LEU A 456 2.73 4.74 16.50
CA LEU A 456 2.26 5.88 17.28
C LEU A 456 0.93 6.43 16.75
N VAL A 457 0.80 6.60 15.43
CA VAL A 457 -0.46 7.05 14.82
C VAL A 457 -1.57 6.00 15.00
N ALA A 458 -1.25 4.71 14.85
CA ALA A 458 -2.20 3.63 15.11
C ALA A 458 -2.66 3.61 16.58
N GLY A 459 -1.74 3.80 17.53
CA GLY A 459 -2.07 3.91 18.95
C GLY A 459 -2.97 5.10 19.29
N ALA A 460 -2.74 6.26 18.66
CA ALA A 460 -3.65 7.40 18.79
C ALA A 460 -5.06 7.09 18.26
N MET A 461 -5.17 6.37 17.14
CA MET A 461 -6.46 5.92 16.61
C MET A 461 -7.18 4.92 17.51
N VAL A 462 -6.46 4.00 18.16
CA VAL A 462 -7.02 3.05 19.16
C VAL A 462 -7.66 3.77 20.34
N LEU A 463 -7.06 4.88 20.81
CA LEU A 463 -7.62 5.66 21.91
C LEU A 463 -8.94 6.35 21.53
N SER A 464 -8.99 6.91 20.31
CA SER A 464 -10.11 7.76 19.86
C SER A 464 -11.25 7.05 19.13
N GLY A 465 -11.00 5.87 18.54
CA GLY A 465 -11.87 5.28 17.53
C GLY A 465 -12.57 3.98 17.95
N ASN A 466 -13.77 3.77 17.39
CA ASN A 466 -14.54 2.52 17.48
C ASN A 466 -14.34 1.70 16.21
N ILE A 467 -14.46 0.36 16.31
CA ILE A 467 -14.19 -0.58 15.22
C ILE A 467 -15.01 -0.25 13.95
N ASP A 468 -16.33 -0.13 14.05
CA ASP A 468 -17.19 0.10 12.87
C ASP A 468 -16.93 1.43 12.18
N SER A 469 -16.81 2.53 12.93
CA SER A 469 -16.52 3.85 12.37
C SER A 469 -15.15 3.89 11.70
N LEU A 470 -14.14 3.21 12.27
CA LEU A 470 -12.84 3.07 11.64
C LEU A 470 -12.91 2.24 10.34
N ILE A 471 -13.72 1.16 10.29
CA ILE A 471 -13.93 0.35 9.08
C ILE A 471 -14.62 1.15 7.98
N ASP A 472 -15.69 1.89 8.28
CA ASP A 472 -16.44 2.66 7.28
C ASP A 472 -15.58 3.83 6.74
N PHE A 473 -14.82 4.52 7.59
CA PHE A 473 -13.87 5.58 7.20
C PHE A 473 -12.67 5.06 6.40
N PHE A 474 -12.08 3.94 6.82
CA PHE A 474 -11.02 3.24 6.09
C PHE A 474 -11.50 2.81 4.71
N SER A 475 -12.66 2.14 4.64
CA SER A 475 -13.20 1.57 3.41
C SER A 475 -13.48 2.65 2.36
N PHE A 476 -14.18 3.71 2.75
CA PHE A 476 -14.43 4.86 1.88
C PHE A 476 -13.14 5.42 1.28
N THR A 477 -12.14 5.66 2.14
CA THR A 477 -10.88 6.29 1.74
C THR A 477 -10.00 5.35 0.90
N ALA A 478 -9.97 4.05 1.23
CA ALA A 478 -9.21 3.04 0.50
C ALA A 478 -9.75 2.84 -0.92
N TRP A 479 -11.08 2.78 -1.08
CA TRP A 479 -11.70 2.57 -2.39
C TRP A 479 -11.51 3.74 -3.38
N ILE A 480 -11.27 4.96 -2.90
CA ILE A 480 -10.79 6.09 -3.73
C ILE A 480 -9.44 5.76 -4.37
N PHE A 481 -8.47 5.28 -3.59
CA PHE A 481 -7.13 4.97 -4.10
C PHE A 481 -7.07 3.65 -4.87
N TYR A 482 -7.86 2.65 -4.53
CA TYR A 482 -7.99 1.42 -5.34
C TYR A 482 -8.59 1.72 -6.71
N GLY A 483 -9.60 2.61 -6.79
CA GLY A 483 -10.10 3.16 -8.06
C GLY A 483 -9.02 3.94 -8.81
N GLY A 484 -8.28 4.80 -8.10
CA GLY A 484 -7.12 5.51 -8.63
C GLY A 484 -6.09 4.57 -9.25
N ALA A 485 -5.79 3.42 -8.63
CA ALA A 485 -4.84 2.43 -9.13
C ALA A 485 -5.35 1.71 -10.40
N MET A 486 -6.66 1.43 -10.48
CA MET A 486 -7.28 0.94 -11.72
C MET A 486 -7.17 1.97 -12.85
N LEU A 487 -7.43 3.25 -12.54
CA LEU A 487 -7.26 4.34 -13.50
C LEU A 487 -5.80 4.50 -13.94
N ALA A 488 -4.84 4.40 -13.01
CA ALA A 488 -3.40 4.43 -13.30
C ALA A 488 -3.01 3.31 -14.28
N LEU A 489 -3.51 2.09 -14.08
CA LEU A 489 -3.28 0.97 -15.01
C LEU A 489 -3.84 1.26 -16.41
N LEU A 490 -5.08 1.78 -16.49
CA LEU A 490 -5.74 2.12 -17.76
C LEU A 490 -5.02 3.26 -18.50
N VAL A 491 -4.55 4.28 -17.77
CA VAL A 491 -3.75 5.39 -18.31
C VAL A 491 -2.40 4.88 -18.80
N MET A 492 -1.67 4.09 -17.99
CA MET A 492 -0.37 3.55 -18.38
C MET A 492 -0.44 2.59 -19.57
N ARG A 493 -1.56 1.92 -19.83
CA ARG A 493 -1.78 1.16 -21.06
C ARG A 493 -1.84 2.03 -22.32
N LYS A 494 -2.25 3.30 -22.20
CA LYS A 494 -2.27 4.28 -23.29
C LYS A 494 -0.96 5.07 -23.41
N THR A 495 -0.39 5.51 -22.28
CA THR A 495 0.82 6.35 -22.27
C THR A 495 2.12 5.56 -22.40
N ARG A 496 2.18 4.33 -21.87
CA ARG A 496 3.34 3.42 -21.94
C ARG A 496 2.95 2.06 -22.55
N PRO A 497 2.55 2.00 -23.84
CA PRO A 497 2.09 0.78 -24.48
C PRO A 497 3.21 -0.25 -24.70
N ASN A 498 4.43 0.22 -24.98
CA ASN A 498 5.59 -0.63 -25.30
C ASN A 498 6.40 -1.07 -24.08
N HIS A 499 6.01 -0.66 -22.87
CA HIS A 499 6.69 -1.10 -21.64
C HIS A 499 6.50 -2.62 -21.45
N PRO A 500 7.55 -3.39 -21.09
CA PRO A 500 7.39 -4.81 -20.82
C PRO A 500 6.36 -5.04 -19.70
N ARG A 501 5.42 -5.96 -19.96
CA ARG A 501 4.36 -6.40 -19.02
C ARG A 501 4.43 -7.93 -18.91
N PRO A 502 5.23 -8.47 -17.97
CA PRO A 502 5.42 -9.92 -17.84
C PRO A 502 4.13 -10.68 -17.52
N TYR A 503 3.20 -10.02 -16.83
CA TYR A 503 1.82 -10.44 -16.66
C TYR A 503 0.90 -9.35 -17.21
N LYS A 504 -0.21 -9.75 -17.86
CA LYS A 504 -1.19 -8.82 -18.44
C LYS A 504 -2.61 -9.32 -18.18
N CYS A 505 -3.38 -8.52 -17.46
CA CYS A 505 -4.76 -8.77 -17.09
C CYS A 505 -5.73 -8.45 -18.25
N PRO A 506 -6.85 -9.18 -18.46
CA PRO A 506 -7.92 -8.75 -19.35
C PRO A 506 -8.40 -7.31 -19.07
N LEU A 507 -8.62 -6.48 -20.11
CA LEU A 507 -9.02 -5.06 -19.94
C LEU A 507 -10.34 -4.89 -19.19
N LEU A 508 -11.25 -5.86 -19.28
CA LEU A 508 -12.53 -5.86 -18.58
C LEU A 508 -12.39 -5.75 -17.06
N ILE A 509 -11.36 -6.38 -16.48
CA ILE A 509 -11.17 -6.46 -15.03
C ILE A 509 -10.92 -5.09 -14.39
N PRO A 510 -9.90 -4.29 -14.77
CA PRO A 510 -9.70 -2.96 -14.17
C PRO A 510 -10.83 -1.98 -14.48
N VAL A 511 -11.55 -2.14 -15.61
CA VAL A 511 -12.75 -1.33 -15.90
C VAL A 511 -13.89 -1.66 -14.94
N LEU A 512 -14.13 -2.94 -14.68
CA LEU A 512 -15.14 -3.42 -13.73
C LEU A 512 -14.82 -2.98 -12.29
N VAL A 513 -13.56 -3.15 -11.84
CA VAL A 513 -13.12 -2.74 -10.50
C VAL A 513 -13.20 -1.22 -10.34
N LEU A 514 -12.87 -0.44 -11.37
CA LEU A 514 -13.04 1.02 -11.37
C LEU A 514 -14.52 1.43 -11.27
N GLY A 515 -15.42 0.76 -11.99
CA GLY A 515 -16.86 1.00 -11.91
C GLY A 515 -17.43 0.69 -10.53
N ILE A 516 -16.99 -0.39 -9.90
CA ILE A 516 -17.42 -0.76 -8.54
C ILE A 516 -16.80 0.18 -7.50
N SER A 517 -15.54 0.60 -7.64
CA SER A 517 -14.95 1.66 -6.82
C SER A 517 -15.79 2.94 -6.86
N ALA A 518 -16.19 3.41 -8.06
CA ALA A 518 -17.04 4.59 -8.20
C ALA A 518 -18.41 4.41 -7.52
N TYR A 519 -19.04 3.23 -7.66
CA TYR A 519 -20.28 2.89 -6.95
C TYR A 519 -20.10 2.94 -5.43
N LEU A 520 -19.03 2.32 -4.92
CA LEU A 520 -18.71 2.25 -3.49
C LEU A 520 -18.37 3.61 -2.86
N ILE A 521 -17.93 4.59 -3.65
CA ILE A 521 -17.70 5.98 -3.19
C ILE A 521 -19.01 6.78 -3.22
N VAL A 522 -19.80 6.64 -4.28
CA VAL A 522 -20.99 7.50 -4.53
C VAL A 522 -22.21 7.04 -3.74
N ALA A 523 -22.47 5.73 -3.64
CA ALA A 523 -23.68 5.21 -3.02
C ALA A 523 -23.85 5.58 -1.52
N PRO A 524 -22.81 5.52 -0.66
CA PRO A 524 -22.95 5.92 0.74
C PRO A 524 -23.22 7.42 0.90
N ILE A 525 -22.59 8.27 0.08
CA ILE A 525 -22.81 9.72 0.09
C ILE A 525 -24.27 10.07 -0.23
N ILE A 526 -24.91 9.32 -1.14
CA ILE A 526 -26.32 9.55 -1.53
C ILE A 526 -27.30 9.02 -0.47
N ASP A 527 -27.08 7.82 0.06
CA ASP A 527 -28.01 7.15 0.99
C ASP A 527 -27.96 7.72 2.41
N LYS A 528 -26.74 8.00 2.90
CA LYS A 528 -26.49 8.57 4.23
C LYS A 528 -25.31 9.55 4.18
N PRO A 529 -25.53 10.82 3.78
CA PRO A 529 -24.49 11.84 3.76
C PRO A 529 -23.97 12.15 5.18
N GLN A 530 -22.94 11.44 5.61
CA GLN A 530 -22.23 11.67 6.87
C GLN A 530 -21.12 12.72 6.68
N ILE A 531 -20.89 13.52 7.73
CA ILE A 531 -19.86 14.55 7.75
C ILE A 531 -18.42 13.97 7.67
N GLU A 532 -18.28 12.68 8.02
CA GLU A 532 -17.03 11.91 7.93
C GLU A 532 -16.48 11.85 6.50
N TYR A 533 -17.33 11.73 5.48
CA TYR A 533 -16.91 11.76 4.08
C TYR A 533 -16.38 13.14 3.66
N LEU A 534 -16.95 14.22 4.23
CA LEU A 534 -16.46 15.58 4.03
C LEU A 534 -15.10 15.78 4.74
N TYR A 535 -14.92 15.22 5.95
CA TYR A 535 -13.62 15.23 6.62
C TYR A 535 -12.57 14.40 5.88
N ALA A 536 -12.93 13.23 5.31
CA ALA A 536 -12.03 12.45 4.46
C ALA A 536 -11.57 13.26 3.23
N ALA A 537 -12.51 13.82 2.47
CA ALA A 537 -12.20 14.68 1.31
C ALA A 537 -11.38 15.92 1.71
N GLY A 538 -11.73 16.55 2.83
CA GLY A 538 -11.00 17.66 3.42
C GLY A 538 -9.55 17.29 3.74
N PHE A 539 -9.32 16.16 4.42
CA PHE A 539 -8.00 15.67 4.81
C PHE A 539 -7.13 15.29 3.60
N ILE A 540 -7.72 14.65 2.58
CA ILE A 540 -7.06 14.40 1.29
C ILE A 540 -6.61 15.74 0.67
N SER A 541 -7.53 16.72 0.58
CA SER A 541 -7.22 18.03 -0.03
C SER A 541 -6.19 18.84 0.77
N ALA A 542 -6.19 18.73 2.10
CA ALA A 542 -5.24 19.38 2.99
C ALA A 542 -3.79 18.90 2.74
N GLY A 543 -3.63 17.68 2.20
CA GLY A 543 -2.33 17.19 1.72
C GLY A 543 -1.69 18.13 0.69
N MET A 544 -2.47 18.81 -0.16
CA MET A 544 -1.92 19.79 -1.11
C MET A 544 -1.31 21.03 -0.42
N LEU A 545 -1.84 21.41 0.75
CA LEU A 545 -1.28 22.52 1.55
C LEU A 545 0.09 22.18 2.14
N VAL A 546 0.38 20.88 2.34
CA VAL A 546 1.69 20.38 2.77
C VAL A 546 2.61 20.15 1.57
N TYR A 547 2.09 19.59 0.48
CA TYR A 547 2.84 19.34 -0.75
C TYR A 547 3.53 20.59 -1.30
N LEU A 548 2.82 21.72 -1.34
CA LEU A 548 3.33 22.96 -1.92
C LEU A 548 4.60 23.49 -1.22
N PRO A 549 4.61 23.83 0.08
CA PRO A 549 5.81 24.34 0.76
C PRO A 549 6.92 23.29 0.86
N PHE A 550 6.61 22.08 1.31
CA PHE A 550 7.64 21.10 1.69
C PHE A 550 8.24 20.37 0.49
N VAL A 551 7.41 19.94 -0.47
CA VAL A 551 7.89 19.13 -1.61
C VAL A 551 8.12 19.98 -2.85
N LYS A 552 7.16 20.82 -3.26
CA LYS A 552 7.29 21.63 -4.49
C LYS A 552 8.27 22.80 -4.34
N PHE A 553 8.31 23.45 -3.18
CA PHE A 553 9.26 24.54 -2.89
C PHE A 553 10.48 24.09 -2.08
N GLY A 554 10.59 22.81 -1.69
CA GLY A 554 11.75 22.26 -1.00
C GLY A 554 12.04 22.89 0.37
N TYR A 555 11.03 23.46 1.04
CA TYR A 555 11.24 24.14 2.32
C TYR A 555 11.46 23.13 3.44
N VAL A 556 12.71 22.94 3.85
CA VAL A 556 13.06 22.16 5.05
C VAL A 556 13.25 23.13 6.24
N PRO A 557 12.45 23.03 7.32
CA PRO A 557 12.65 23.84 8.52
C PRO A 557 14.00 23.52 9.17
N LYS A 558 14.80 24.55 9.51
CA LYS A 558 16.17 24.37 10.07
C LYS A 558 16.25 23.50 11.33
N PHE A 559 15.17 23.39 12.11
CA PHE A 559 15.15 22.51 13.28
C PHE A 559 15.12 21.01 12.92
N MET A 560 14.68 20.65 11.70
CA MET A 560 14.60 19.26 11.25
C MET A 560 15.98 18.60 11.15
N GLU A 561 17.05 19.35 10.86
CA GLU A 561 18.42 18.83 10.91
C GLU A 561 18.77 18.31 12.31
N GLY A 562 18.41 19.07 13.35
CA GLY A 562 18.60 18.67 14.75
C GLY A 562 17.73 17.48 15.15
N VAL A 563 16.47 17.41 14.68
CA VAL A 563 15.57 16.26 14.90
C VAL A 563 16.10 15.01 14.20
N ASN A 564 16.54 15.13 12.95
CA ASN A 564 17.11 14.02 12.18
C ASN A 564 18.39 13.48 12.85
N ALA A 565 19.31 14.36 13.27
CA ALA A 565 20.53 13.98 13.99
C ALA A 565 20.21 13.32 15.36
N PHE A 566 19.23 13.84 16.09
CA PHE A 566 18.77 13.24 17.35
C PHE A 566 18.19 11.84 17.13
N LEU A 567 17.33 11.65 16.13
CA LEU A 567 16.74 10.35 15.80
C LEU A 567 17.77 9.34 15.29
N GLN A 568 18.77 9.77 14.51
CA GLN A 568 19.89 8.94 14.06
C GLN A 568 20.67 8.36 15.26
N MET A 569 21.04 9.21 16.22
CA MET A 569 21.75 8.79 17.43
C MET A 569 20.88 7.94 18.37
N LEU A 570 19.61 8.33 18.58
CA LEU A 570 18.69 7.65 19.50
C LEU A 570 18.34 6.23 19.05
N LEU A 571 18.20 6.01 17.73
CA LEU A 571 17.70 4.75 17.17
C LEU A 571 18.80 3.89 16.51
N GLU A 572 20.07 4.33 16.51
CA GLU A 572 21.17 3.75 15.74
C GLU A 572 20.79 3.51 14.25
N VAL A 573 20.19 4.53 13.61
CA VAL A 573 19.73 4.48 12.22
C VAL A 573 20.56 5.38 11.31
N ALA A 574 20.77 4.94 10.08
CA ALA A 574 21.49 5.68 9.05
C ALA A 574 20.60 5.90 7.82
N PRO A 575 20.82 6.98 7.03
CA PRO A 575 20.21 7.10 5.72
C PRO A 575 20.64 5.93 4.84
N THR A 576 19.72 5.38 4.06
CA THR A 576 20.10 4.48 2.97
C THR A 576 20.83 5.27 1.89
N ALA A 577 21.91 4.70 1.35
CA ALA A 577 22.67 5.34 0.27
C ALA A 577 21.72 5.69 -0.89
N VAL A 578 21.57 6.99 -1.14
CA VAL A 578 20.70 7.53 -2.17
C VAL A 578 21.37 7.23 -3.51
N ALA A 579 20.79 6.29 -4.27
CA ALA A 579 21.27 5.91 -5.60
C ALA A 579 20.86 6.96 -6.64
N PHE A 580 21.44 8.15 -6.52
CA PHE A 580 21.44 9.21 -7.52
C PHE A 580 22.85 9.78 -7.60
N ASP A 581 23.56 9.37 -8.66
CA ASP A 581 24.65 10.17 -9.26
C ASP A 581 24.09 11.47 -9.87
#